data_AF-A0A1J4P435-F1
#
_entry.id   AF-A0A1J4P435-F1
#
_cell.length_a   1.000
_cell.length_b   1.000
_cell.length_c   1.000
_cell.angle_alpha   90.00
_cell.angle_beta   90.00
_cell.angle_gamma   90.00
#
_symmetry.space_group_name_H-M   'P 1'
#
loop_
_entity.id
_entity.type
_entity.pdbx_description
1 polymer ?
#
loop_
_entity_poly.entity_id
_entity_poly.type
_entity_poly.pdbx_seq_one_letter_code
_entity_poly.pdbx_strand_id
1 'polypeptide(L)'
;MTALRPERESGTSYGEHPYEGSGAFGDQYGGTAAGPAADDETMALRILDPLSGPQGAISASGGSGNPSATPVTPGGRAARRKAAKRRHGRRGGPGPETPAPTAGEDASATGGNASAAPLSRVEARRRARASKPGAAVMASRVIGEVFITTGVVMLLFVSYQLWWTNVRAHAQAGKETSDLQHDWESGKRAPGTFEPGQGFAILHIPALDVVAPIAEGTSKAKVLDKGMVGHYGPGDLNTAMPDAKTGNFGLAAHRNTHGEPFRYINKLKPGDAIVVETQDTYYVYKMTSMLPVTSPSNTSVLAPIPKGSGFTQPGRYITLTTCTPEFTSKYRLIVWGKMVEERPRSKGKPDALVE
;
A
#
# COMPACT_ATOMS: atom_id res chain seq x y z
N MET A 1 -54.90 13.44 -75.81
CA MET A 1 -54.15 12.69 -74.78
C MET A 1 -53.56 13.71 -73.81
N THR A 2 -53.77 13.53 -72.50
CA THR A 2 -52.77 13.61 -71.40
C THR A 2 -51.67 14.71 -71.49
N ALA A 3 -51.42 15.60 -70.51
CA ALA A 3 -51.94 15.75 -69.15
C ALA A 3 -51.68 17.15 -68.51
N LEU A 4 -52.61 17.54 -67.62
CA LEU A 4 -52.44 18.01 -66.23
C LEU A 4 -51.37 19.06 -65.83
N ARG A 5 -51.91 20.24 -65.49
CA ARG A 5 -51.60 21.18 -64.39
C ARG A 5 -53.01 21.63 -63.88
N PRO A 6 -53.33 21.86 -62.59
CA PRO A 6 -52.77 22.96 -61.76
C PRO A 6 -52.89 22.82 -60.21
N GLU A 7 -52.69 23.93 -59.48
CA GLU A 7 -53.17 24.34 -58.12
C GLU A 7 -53.13 23.33 -56.94
N ARG A 8 -52.70 23.63 -55.70
CA ARG A 8 -52.80 24.81 -54.79
C ARG A 8 -54.23 25.19 -54.37
N GLU A 9 -54.67 24.74 -53.18
CA GLU A 9 -55.53 25.56 -52.31
C GLU A 9 -55.51 25.16 -50.82
N SER A 10 -56.14 26.01 -50.00
CA SER A 10 -56.41 25.98 -48.55
C SER A 10 -56.94 24.66 -47.97
N GLY A 11 -56.96 24.40 -46.66
CA GLY A 11 -56.75 25.21 -45.44
C GLY A 11 -57.53 24.59 -44.25
N THR A 12 -57.66 25.29 -43.10
CA THR A 12 -58.29 24.85 -41.81
C THR A 12 -57.45 23.86 -40.95
N SER A 13 -57.46 23.86 -39.61
CA SER A 13 -57.90 24.81 -38.56
C SER A 13 -57.33 24.38 -37.17
N TYR A 14 -57.48 25.24 -36.15
CA TYR A 14 -57.15 25.07 -34.71
C TYR A 14 -55.64 25.11 -34.32
N GLY A 15 -55.21 25.83 -33.27
CA GLY A 15 -55.92 26.76 -32.37
C GLY A 15 -55.00 27.40 -31.31
N GLU A 16 -55.30 28.65 -30.95
CA GLU A 16 -55.00 29.38 -29.69
C GLU A 16 -53.60 29.33 -29.01
N HIS A 17 -52.81 30.36 -29.34
CA HIS A 17 -52.12 31.34 -28.46
C HIS A 17 -52.51 31.42 -26.94
N PRO A 18 -51.75 32.17 -26.09
CA PRO A 18 -50.37 31.98 -25.66
C PRO A 18 -50.27 32.20 -24.11
N TYR A 19 -49.09 32.52 -23.55
CA TYR A 19 -48.87 33.78 -22.80
C TYR A 19 -47.40 33.91 -22.36
N GLU A 20 -46.86 35.12 -22.50
CA GLU A 20 -45.49 35.48 -22.14
C GLU A 20 -45.34 35.72 -20.62
N GLY A 21 -44.10 35.70 -20.12
CA GLY A 21 -43.79 36.09 -18.74
C GLY A 21 -43.43 37.57 -18.61
N SER A 22 -43.29 38.04 -17.36
CA SER A 22 -42.40 39.14 -16.94
C SER A 22 -42.64 39.48 -15.46
N GLY A 23 -41.74 40.26 -14.86
CA GLY A 23 -42.05 41.04 -13.64
C GLY A 23 -41.35 40.58 -12.37
N ALA A 24 -40.41 41.40 -11.89
CA ALA A 24 -39.74 41.25 -10.60
C ALA A 24 -40.48 41.99 -9.48
N PHE A 25 -40.34 41.52 -8.24
CA PHE A 25 -40.26 42.21 -6.94
C PHE A 25 -39.85 41.11 -5.94
N GLY A 26 -38.93 41.26 -4.97
CA GLY A 26 -38.43 42.45 -4.32
C GLY A 26 -39.06 42.59 -2.93
N ASP A 27 -38.50 41.94 -1.90
CA ASP A 27 -38.32 42.59 -0.59
C ASP A 27 -37.50 41.79 0.44
N GLN A 28 -37.11 42.52 1.49
CA GLN A 28 -36.06 42.20 2.46
C GLN A 28 -36.61 42.14 3.89
N TYR A 29 -36.29 41.07 4.64
CA TYR A 29 -36.39 41.06 6.11
C TYR A 29 -35.16 40.40 6.73
N GLY A 30 -34.55 41.08 7.71
CA GLY A 30 -33.47 40.55 8.54
C GLY A 30 -33.93 40.41 10.00
N GLY A 31 -33.20 39.63 10.81
CA GLY A 31 -33.52 39.50 12.24
C GLY A 31 -32.76 38.41 13.00
N THR A 32 -31.63 38.80 13.59
CA THR A 32 -31.08 38.30 14.88
C THR A 32 -30.84 36.79 15.14
N ALA A 33 -29.55 36.43 15.13
CA ALA A 33 -28.80 35.84 16.24
C ALA A 33 -29.26 34.53 16.94
N ALA A 34 -28.44 33.47 16.79
CA ALA A 34 -28.12 32.51 17.84
C ALA A 34 -26.68 32.00 17.67
N GLY A 35 -25.96 31.79 18.79
CA GLY A 35 -24.59 31.25 18.83
C GLY A 35 -24.52 29.72 18.74
N PRO A 36 -23.31 29.13 18.81
CA PRO A 36 -23.05 27.76 18.34
C PRO A 36 -23.37 26.67 19.37
N ALA A 37 -23.73 25.48 18.86
CA ALA A 37 -23.51 24.23 19.58
C ALA A 37 -22.04 23.81 19.41
N ALA A 38 -21.41 23.36 20.49
CA ALA A 38 -20.02 22.95 20.54
C ALA A 38 -19.95 21.52 21.08
N ASP A 39 -19.54 20.59 20.23
CA ASP A 39 -19.43 19.18 20.53
C ASP A 39 -17.98 18.73 20.26
N ASP A 40 -17.36 18.11 21.26
CA ASP A 40 -15.92 17.87 21.35
C ASP A 40 -15.34 16.93 20.28
N GLU A 41 -14.16 17.28 19.74
CA GLU A 41 -13.02 16.33 19.61
C GLU A 41 -11.70 17.06 19.25
N THR A 42 -11.11 17.79 20.20
CA THR A 42 -9.80 18.44 20.00
C THR A 42 -8.66 17.72 20.76
N MET A 43 -8.17 16.61 20.21
CA MET A 43 -6.93 15.98 20.68
C MET A 43 -5.72 16.43 19.85
N ALA A 44 -5.27 17.65 20.10
CA ALA A 44 -4.04 18.19 19.53
C ALA A 44 -2.80 17.64 20.26
N LEU A 45 -2.04 16.77 19.61
CA LEU A 45 -0.71 16.39 20.09
C LEU A 45 0.28 17.54 19.89
N ARG A 46 0.61 18.21 21.00
CA ARG A 46 1.64 19.25 21.06
C ARG A 46 3.01 18.65 20.75
N ILE A 47 3.69 19.18 19.72
CA ILE A 47 5.14 19.04 19.56
C ILE A 47 5.76 20.36 20.03
N LEU A 48 6.85 20.28 20.79
CA LEU A 48 7.54 21.41 21.39
C LEU A 48 8.39 22.16 20.36
N ASP A 49 8.18 23.48 20.25
CA ASP A 49 9.14 24.41 19.64
C ASP A 49 10.39 24.58 20.53
N PRO A 50 11.59 24.64 19.96
CA PRO A 50 12.73 25.33 20.54
C PRO A 50 12.89 26.74 19.94
N LEU A 51 12.62 27.72 20.78
CA LEU A 51 12.89 29.17 20.70
C LEU A 51 13.98 29.64 19.71
N SER A 52 13.63 30.66 18.92
CA SER A 52 14.59 31.56 18.24
C SER A 52 15.05 32.69 19.17
N GLY A 53 16.35 33.02 19.15
CA GLY A 53 16.94 34.19 19.83
C GLY A 53 18.26 34.61 19.17
N PRO A 54 18.54 35.91 18.93
CA PRO A 54 19.59 36.33 18.00
C PRO A 54 20.88 36.82 18.66
N GLN A 55 22.02 36.64 17.97
CA GLN A 55 23.13 37.62 17.74
C GLN A 55 24.41 36.94 17.24
N GLY A 56 25.29 37.71 16.58
CA GLY A 56 26.71 37.36 16.41
C GLY A 56 27.18 37.19 14.96
N ALA A 57 27.56 38.31 14.32
CA ALA A 57 28.33 38.25 13.08
C ALA A 57 29.83 38.08 13.38
N ILE A 58 30.49 37.14 12.71
CA ILE A 58 31.96 37.13 12.52
C ILE A 58 32.30 36.41 11.22
N SER A 59 33.20 37.03 10.45
CA SER A 59 33.76 36.48 9.21
C SER A 59 35.20 36.01 9.42
N ALA A 60 35.64 35.15 8.50
CA ALA A 60 36.98 35.08 7.89
C ALA A 60 37.86 33.83 8.17
N SER A 61 38.61 33.48 7.11
CA SER A 61 39.64 32.43 6.99
C SER A 61 39.14 30.97 7.12
N GLY A 62 39.59 30.00 6.31
CA GLY A 62 40.67 30.01 5.31
C GLY A 62 41.81 29.10 5.77
N GLY A 63 41.88 27.89 5.23
CA GLY A 63 42.85 26.88 5.68
C GLY A 63 42.78 25.59 4.86
N SER A 64 43.46 25.56 3.72
CA SER A 64 43.76 24.35 2.97
C SER A 64 44.80 23.49 3.69
N GLY A 65 44.71 22.15 3.59
CA GLY A 65 45.72 21.27 4.20
C GLY A 65 45.42 19.78 4.10
N ASN A 66 45.77 19.17 2.96
CA ASN A 66 45.98 17.72 2.83
C ASN A 66 47.37 17.56 2.18
N PRO A 67 48.22 16.60 2.60
CA PRO A 67 48.53 15.51 1.66
C PRO A 67 48.97 14.16 2.29
N SER A 68 49.16 13.18 1.38
CA SER A 68 49.95 11.93 1.50
C SER A 68 49.32 10.78 2.32
N ALA A 69 48.88 9.64 1.76
CA ALA A 69 49.49 8.66 0.82
C ALA A 69 50.52 7.72 1.49
N THR A 70 50.10 6.51 1.93
CA THR A 70 50.24 5.17 1.29
C THR A 70 51.47 4.38 1.83
N PRO A 71 51.64 3.04 1.62
CA PRO A 71 50.76 1.99 1.03
C PRO A 71 50.67 0.65 1.86
N VAL A 72 50.06 -0.37 1.23
CA VAL A 72 50.37 -1.84 1.25
C VAL A 72 49.27 -2.79 1.78
N THR A 73 48.87 -3.70 0.88
CA THR A 73 47.86 -4.80 0.93
C THR A 73 48.53 -6.16 1.26
N PRO A 74 47.93 -7.35 1.02
CA PRO A 74 46.57 -7.87 1.26
C PRO A 74 46.58 -9.15 2.15
N GLY A 75 45.42 -9.66 2.58
CA GLY A 75 45.33 -11.00 3.20
C GLY A 75 43.91 -11.57 3.21
N GLY A 76 43.70 -12.74 2.63
CA GLY A 76 42.37 -13.36 2.50
C GLY A 76 42.32 -14.86 2.77
N ARG A 77 41.09 -15.38 2.80
CA ARG A 77 40.68 -16.81 2.82
C ARG A 77 40.98 -17.66 4.08
N ALA A 78 39.87 -18.05 4.71
CA ALA A 78 39.49 -19.45 4.98
C ALA A 78 40.43 -20.38 5.79
N ALA A 79 40.32 -20.31 7.11
CA ALA A 79 40.35 -21.44 8.06
C ALA A 79 39.76 -20.92 9.40
N ARG A 80 39.09 -21.67 10.29
CA ARG A 80 39.28 -23.08 10.70
C ARG A 80 37.98 -23.62 11.33
N ARG A 81 37.64 -24.88 11.07
CA ARG A 81 36.59 -25.63 11.80
C ARG A 81 37.18 -26.39 13.00
N LYS A 82 36.37 -26.65 14.03
CA LYS A 82 36.61 -27.59 15.17
C LYS A 82 37.75 -27.15 16.13
N ALA A 83 37.73 -27.43 17.43
CA ALA A 83 36.77 -28.15 18.30
C ALA A 83 36.98 -27.77 19.78
N ALA A 84 35.94 -27.90 20.62
CA ALA A 84 36.06 -28.26 22.03
C ALA A 84 34.70 -28.70 22.60
N LYS A 85 34.55 -29.97 23.02
CA LYS A 85 33.39 -30.48 23.77
C LYS A 85 33.91 -31.27 24.97
N ARG A 86 33.42 -30.95 26.17
CA ARG A 86 33.68 -31.59 27.49
C ARG A 86 35.05 -31.34 28.16
N ARG A 87 35.01 -30.72 29.35
CA ARG A 87 35.32 -31.39 30.63
C ARG A 87 34.76 -30.61 31.85
N HIS A 88 34.67 -31.33 32.97
CA HIS A 88 34.18 -31.02 34.34
C HIS A 88 34.62 -29.66 34.96
N GLY A 89 34.05 -29.12 36.07
CA GLY A 89 32.90 -29.54 36.90
C GLY A 89 32.91 -28.92 38.33
N ARG A 90 31.75 -28.95 39.02
CA ARG A 90 31.46 -28.91 40.49
C ARG A 90 32.19 -27.92 41.46
N ARG A 91 31.42 -26.94 41.98
CA ARG A 91 31.38 -26.32 43.34
C ARG A 91 30.01 -25.61 43.43
N GLY A 92 29.32 -25.31 44.53
CA GLY A 92 29.55 -25.37 45.99
C GLY A 92 28.65 -24.28 46.61
N GLY A 93 27.83 -24.56 47.65
CA GLY A 93 26.82 -23.63 48.21
C GLY A 93 27.39 -22.47 49.07
N PRO A 94 26.58 -21.74 49.88
CA PRO A 94 25.36 -22.18 50.61
C PRO A 94 24.13 -21.24 50.51
N GLY A 95 23.06 -21.54 51.26
CA GLY A 95 21.82 -20.74 51.38
C GLY A 95 21.68 -19.99 52.72
N PRO A 96 20.53 -19.33 52.94
CA PRO A 96 19.71 -19.50 54.16
C PRO A 96 18.18 -19.50 53.83
N GLU A 97 17.18 -19.82 54.68
CA GLU A 97 17.07 -20.49 56.00
C GLU A 97 15.59 -20.93 56.23
N THR A 98 15.20 -21.43 57.42
CA THR A 98 13.81 -21.78 57.80
C THR A 98 13.62 -21.77 59.33
N PRO A 99 12.43 -21.46 59.86
CA PRO A 99 12.03 -21.90 61.20
C PRO A 99 10.81 -22.87 61.18
N ALA A 100 10.89 -23.90 62.04
CA ALA A 100 9.82 -24.84 62.43
C ALA A 100 9.18 -24.35 63.77
N PRO A 101 8.47 -25.15 64.63
CA PRO A 101 8.01 -26.56 64.58
C PRO A 101 6.47 -26.69 64.88
N THR A 102 5.83 -27.86 65.12
CA THR A 102 5.85 -28.72 66.35
C THR A 102 5.17 -30.10 66.15
N ALA A 103 5.69 -31.15 66.84
CA ALA A 103 5.09 -32.46 67.21
C ALA A 103 4.51 -33.36 66.08
N GLY A 104 4.65 -34.70 66.04
CA GLY A 104 4.84 -35.76 67.07
C GLY A 104 3.69 -36.76 66.82
N GLU A 105 3.84 -38.07 66.59
CA GLU A 105 4.50 -39.12 67.39
C GLU A 105 4.98 -40.33 66.52
N ASP A 106 5.56 -41.35 67.17
CA ASP A 106 6.33 -42.46 66.60
C ASP A 106 5.55 -43.64 65.99
N ALA A 107 6.20 -44.40 65.07
CA ALA A 107 6.39 -45.86 65.21
C ALA A 107 7.18 -46.50 64.04
N SER A 108 8.45 -46.81 64.32
CA SER A 108 9.28 -47.93 63.84
C SER A 108 8.74 -48.95 62.81
N ALA A 109 9.48 -49.13 61.71
CA ALA A 109 9.64 -50.45 61.06
C ALA A 109 11.02 -50.57 60.39
N THR A 110 11.72 -51.68 60.67
CA THR A 110 13.10 -51.96 60.25
C THR A 110 13.24 -52.38 58.78
N GLY A 111 14.43 -52.18 58.22
CA GLY A 111 14.74 -52.52 56.83
C GLY A 111 14.87 -54.03 56.58
N GLY A 112 14.56 -54.43 55.34
CA GLY A 112 14.78 -55.78 54.83
C GLY A 112 15.32 -55.73 53.40
N ASN A 113 16.59 -56.13 53.22
CA ASN A 113 17.17 -56.34 51.90
C ASN A 113 16.60 -57.64 51.32
N ALA A 114 15.73 -57.54 50.32
CA ALA A 114 15.09 -58.70 49.69
C ALA A 114 15.42 -58.76 48.19
N SER A 115 16.06 -59.86 47.80
CA SER A 115 16.44 -60.19 46.43
C SER A 115 15.32 -59.92 45.42
N ALA A 116 15.68 -59.35 44.27
CA ALA A 116 14.80 -59.25 43.11
C ALA A 116 14.45 -60.65 42.59
N ALA A 117 13.37 -61.24 43.09
CA ALA A 117 12.79 -62.47 42.55
C ALA A 117 12.44 -62.27 41.07
N PRO A 118 12.56 -63.30 40.21
CA PRO A 118 12.13 -63.21 38.82
C PRO A 118 10.62 -62.98 38.81
N LEU A 119 10.20 -61.75 38.49
CA LEU A 119 8.80 -61.35 38.47
C LEU A 119 7.99 -62.33 37.64
N SER A 120 6.83 -62.73 38.17
CA SER A 120 5.96 -63.68 37.49
C SER A 120 5.67 -63.21 36.06
N ARG A 121 5.57 -64.14 35.11
CA ARG A 121 5.14 -63.87 33.73
C ARG A 121 3.82 -63.07 33.70
N VAL A 122 3.00 -63.16 34.74
CA VAL A 122 1.77 -62.39 34.95
C VAL A 122 2.05 -60.94 35.38
N GLU A 123 2.97 -60.71 36.31
CA GLU A 123 3.33 -59.36 36.79
C GLU A 123 4.10 -58.55 35.76
N ALA A 124 5.03 -59.20 35.03
CA ALA A 124 5.69 -58.61 33.87
C ALA A 124 4.66 -58.18 32.80
N ARG A 125 3.64 -59.02 32.54
CA ARG A 125 2.51 -58.68 31.65
C ARG A 125 1.61 -57.57 32.22
N ARG A 126 1.46 -57.46 33.55
CA ARG A 126 0.68 -56.39 34.20
C ARG A 126 1.38 -55.04 34.07
N ARG A 127 2.68 -54.98 34.36
CA ARG A 127 3.50 -53.76 34.16
C ARG A 127 3.57 -53.35 32.68
N ALA A 128 3.69 -54.31 31.75
CA ALA A 128 3.63 -54.05 30.31
C ALA A 128 2.25 -53.59 29.78
N ARG A 129 1.17 -53.74 30.56
CA ARG A 129 -0.13 -53.12 30.26
C ARG A 129 -0.23 -51.70 30.83
N ALA A 130 0.36 -51.45 32.00
CA ALA A 130 0.41 -50.12 32.61
C ALA A 130 1.37 -49.15 31.89
N SER A 131 2.36 -49.66 31.13
CA SER A 131 3.29 -48.86 30.32
C SER A 131 2.75 -48.46 28.94
N LYS A 132 1.48 -48.73 28.64
CA LYS A 132 0.86 -48.24 27.39
C LYS A 132 0.42 -46.78 27.60
N PRO A 133 0.80 -45.84 26.72
CA PRO A 133 0.31 -44.46 26.83
C PRO A 133 -1.21 -44.49 26.79
N GLY A 134 -1.85 -43.88 27.81
CA GLY A 134 -3.30 -43.92 27.95
C GLY A 134 -3.98 -43.32 26.71
N ALA A 135 -5.19 -43.78 26.39
CA ALA A 135 -5.93 -43.34 25.20
C ALA A 135 -6.06 -41.80 25.12
N ALA A 136 -6.17 -41.12 26.27
CA ALA A 136 -6.16 -39.66 26.37
C ALA A 136 -4.82 -39.00 25.93
N VAL A 137 -3.67 -39.64 26.18
CA VAL A 137 -2.35 -39.16 25.73
C VAL A 137 -2.20 -39.32 24.22
N MET A 138 -2.72 -40.42 23.66
CA MET A 138 -2.75 -40.62 22.20
C MET A 138 -3.73 -39.65 21.52
N ALA A 139 -4.92 -39.43 22.09
CA ALA A 139 -5.91 -38.50 21.56
C ALA A 139 -5.41 -37.04 21.59
N SER A 140 -4.85 -36.59 22.72
CA SER A 140 -4.26 -35.23 22.83
C SER A 140 -3.09 -35.01 21.88
N ARG A 141 -2.27 -36.05 21.61
CA ARG A 141 -1.23 -35.99 20.58
C ARG A 141 -1.81 -35.80 19.17
N VAL A 142 -2.82 -36.58 18.79
CA VAL A 142 -3.48 -36.45 17.47
C VAL A 142 -4.12 -35.07 17.32
N ILE A 143 -4.81 -34.58 18.36
CA ILE A 143 -5.39 -33.22 18.38
C ILE A 143 -4.28 -32.17 18.21
N GLY A 144 -3.20 -32.25 18.98
CA GLY A 144 -2.06 -31.33 18.86
C GLY A 144 -1.41 -31.34 17.48
N GLU A 145 -1.27 -32.52 16.86
CA GLU A 145 -0.72 -32.68 15.51
C GLU A 145 -1.65 -32.06 14.44
N VAL A 146 -2.97 -32.20 14.57
CA VAL A 146 -3.97 -31.52 13.72
C VAL A 146 -3.90 -30.00 13.88
N PHE A 147 -3.78 -29.47 15.11
CA PHE A 147 -3.63 -28.03 15.34
C PHE A 147 -2.31 -27.47 14.79
N ILE A 148 -1.19 -28.19 14.97
CA ILE A 148 0.12 -27.80 14.42
C ILE A 148 0.10 -27.80 12.89
N THR A 149 -0.40 -28.87 12.26
CA THR A 149 -0.49 -28.95 10.80
C THR A 149 -1.41 -27.88 10.22
N THR A 150 -2.56 -27.62 10.84
CA THR A 150 -3.47 -26.53 10.45
C THR A 150 -2.80 -25.16 10.57
N GLY A 151 -2.08 -24.90 11.67
CA GLY A 151 -1.34 -23.65 11.86
C GLY A 151 -0.22 -23.46 10.82
N VAL A 152 0.53 -24.52 10.49
CA VAL A 152 1.56 -24.49 9.43
C VAL A 152 0.93 -24.23 8.07
N VAL A 153 -0.19 -24.87 7.73
CA VAL A 153 -0.93 -24.63 6.48
C VAL A 153 -1.42 -23.18 6.40
N MET A 154 -1.94 -22.62 7.50
CA MET A 154 -2.35 -21.21 7.55
C MET A 154 -1.17 -20.25 7.35
N LEU A 155 -0.02 -20.48 7.99
CA LEU A 155 1.19 -19.66 7.81
C LEU A 155 1.75 -19.73 6.37
N LEU A 156 1.75 -20.92 5.77
CA LEU A 156 2.12 -21.12 4.37
C LEU A 156 1.14 -20.42 3.43
N PHE A 157 -0.16 -20.48 3.70
CA PHE A 157 -1.18 -19.79 2.91
C PHE A 157 -1.01 -18.26 2.97
N VAL A 158 -0.78 -17.67 4.15
CA VAL A 158 -0.50 -16.23 4.28
C VAL A 158 0.78 -15.84 3.51
N SER A 159 1.82 -16.66 3.62
CA SER A 159 3.09 -16.42 2.90
C SER A 159 2.92 -16.51 1.38
N TYR A 160 2.11 -17.47 0.89
CA TYR A 160 1.73 -17.57 -0.52
C TYR A 160 0.93 -16.36 -0.99
N GLN A 161 -0.06 -15.90 -0.21
CA GLN A 161 -0.86 -14.72 -0.55
C GLN A 161 -0.02 -13.44 -0.68
N LEU A 162 1.03 -13.26 0.14
CA LEU A 162 1.90 -12.09 0.07
C LEU A 162 2.99 -12.19 -1.00
N TRP A 163 3.59 -13.38 -1.18
CA TRP A 163 4.73 -13.53 -2.09
C TRP A 163 4.33 -13.92 -3.52
N TRP A 164 3.52 -14.96 -3.67
CA TRP A 164 3.21 -15.51 -5.00
C TRP A 164 2.31 -14.60 -5.83
N THR A 165 1.37 -13.90 -5.18
CA THR A 165 0.50 -12.93 -5.88
C THR A 165 1.32 -11.76 -6.42
N ASN A 166 2.32 -11.27 -5.65
CA ASN A 166 3.24 -10.22 -6.09
C ASN A 166 4.07 -10.67 -7.30
N VAL A 167 4.68 -11.87 -7.24
CA VAL A 167 5.45 -12.43 -8.36
C VAL A 167 4.58 -12.58 -9.62
N ARG A 168 3.37 -13.14 -9.49
CA ARG A 168 2.43 -13.30 -10.62
C ARG A 168 2.01 -11.95 -11.22
N ALA A 169 1.71 -10.96 -10.37
CA ALA A 169 1.28 -9.65 -10.80
C ALA A 169 2.42 -8.86 -11.48
N HIS A 170 3.64 -8.89 -10.96
CA HIS A 170 4.79 -8.31 -11.67
C HIS A 170 5.01 -8.97 -13.04
N ALA A 171 4.84 -10.30 -13.15
CA ALA A 171 4.93 -10.98 -14.44
C ALA A 171 3.80 -10.61 -15.42
N GLN A 172 2.62 -10.25 -14.92
CA GLN A 172 1.49 -9.76 -15.75
C GLN A 172 1.69 -8.28 -16.15
N ALA A 173 2.00 -7.42 -15.19
CA ALA A 173 2.30 -6.00 -15.42
C ALA A 173 3.50 -5.79 -16.35
N GLY A 174 4.57 -6.59 -16.21
CA GLY A 174 5.74 -6.55 -17.09
C GLY A 174 5.43 -7.02 -18.51
N LYS A 175 4.52 -8.00 -18.69
CA LYS A 175 4.01 -8.39 -20.01
C LYS A 175 3.22 -7.26 -20.65
N GLU A 176 2.20 -6.74 -19.96
CA GLU A 176 1.39 -5.61 -20.47
C GLU A 176 2.27 -4.41 -20.83
N THR A 177 3.28 -4.08 -20.01
CA THR A 177 4.26 -3.01 -20.30
C THR A 177 5.04 -3.27 -21.59
N SER A 178 5.49 -4.51 -21.80
CA SER A 178 6.23 -4.91 -23.01
C SER A 178 5.32 -4.92 -24.25
N ASP A 179 4.10 -5.42 -24.11
CA ASP A 179 3.10 -5.52 -25.17
C ASP A 179 2.66 -4.11 -25.61
N LEU A 180 2.44 -3.18 -24.66
CA LEU A 180 2.18 -1.76 -24.94
C LEU A 180 3.34 -1.09 -25.69
N GLN A 181 4.59 -1.29 -25.24
CA GLN A 181 5.76 -0.75 -25.92
C GLN A 181 5.88 -1.29 -27.35
N HIS A 182 5.66 -2.59 -27.54
CA HIS A 182 5.70 -3.22 -28.86
C HIS A 182 4.57 -2.75 -29.78
N ASP A 183 3.33 -2.61 -29.29
CA ASP A 183 2.22 -2.08 -30.09
C ASP A 183 2.48 -0.61 -30.48
N TRP A 184 3.07 0.20 -29.59
CA TRP A 184 3.49 1.58 -29.91
C TRP A 184 4.60 1.62 -30.97
N GLU A 185 5.61 0.76 -30.87
CA GLU A 185 6.67 0.61 -31.87
C GLU A 185 6.13 0.12 -33.22
N SER A 186 5.11 -0.74 -33.22
CA SER A 186 4.46 -1.23 -34.45
C SER A 186 3.60 -0.18 -35.15
N GLY A 187 3.40 1.00 -34.55
CA GLY A 187 2.57 2.06 -35.10
C GLY A 187 1.05 1.78 -35.02
N LYS A 188 0.62 0.71 -34.34
CA LYS A 188 -0.80 0.50 -34.04
C LYS A 188 -1.28 1.59 -33.08
N ARG A 189 -1.94 2.59 -33.65
CA ARG A 189 -2.56 3.67 -32.88
C ARG A 189 -3.89 3.17 -32.30
N ALA A 190 -4.10 3.40 -31.01
CA ALA A 190 -5.41 3.28 -30.37
C ALA A 190 -5.91 4.66 -29.92
N PRO A 191 -6.30 5.57 -30.85
CA PRO A 191 -6.77 6.90 -30.49
C PRO A 191 -8.26 6.85 -30.15
N GLY A 192 -8.62 6.90 -28.87
CA GLY A 192 -10.02 6.92 -28.47
C GLY A 192 -10.22 6.69 -26.97
N THR A 193 -11.47 6.43 -26.60
CA THR A 193 -11.84 5.95 -25.27
C THR A 193 -11.27 4.55 -25.07
N PHE A 194 -10.58 4.32 -23.95
CA PHE A 194 -10.04 3.01 -23.60
C PHE A 194 -11.12 2.12 -22.99
N GLU A 195 -11.09 0.82 -23.29
CA GLU A 195 -12.02 -0.14 -22.71
C GLU A 195 -11.66 -0.48 -21.25
N PRO A 196 -12.63 -0.71 -20.34
CA PRO A 196 -12.33 -1.02 -18.94
C PRO A 196 -11.47 -2.28 -18.76
N GLY A 197 -10.21 -2.07 -18.36
CA GLY A 197 -9.17 -3.09 -18.26
C GLY A 197 -8.06 -3.03 -19.30
N GLN A 198 -8.14 -2.14 -20.30
CA GLN A 198 -7.15 -1.94 -21.35
C GLN A 198 -6.00 -1.05 -20.87
N GLY A 199 -4.75 -1.51 -21.01
CA GLY A 199 -3.57 -0.67 -20.82
C GLY A 199 -3.47 0.45 -21.85
N PHE A 200 -3.02 1.63 -21.44
CA PHE A 200 -2.85 2.80 -22.33
C PHE A 200 -1.64 3.68 -22.06
N ALA A 201 -1.01 3.53 -20.89
CA ALA A 201 0.16 4.30 -20.49
C ALA A 201 1.05 3.47 -19.55
N ILE A 202 2.25 3.98 -19.24
CA ILE A 202 3.17 3.41 -18.25
C ILE A 202 3.48 4.50 -17.22
N LEU A 203 3.30 4.18 -15.95
CA LEU A 203 3.68 5.03 -14.83
C LEU A 203 5.11 4.70 -14.41
N HIS A 204 5.94 5.73 -14.30
CA HIS A 204 7.29 5.67 -13.74
C HIS A 204 7.37 6.55 -12.50
N ILE A 205 7.91 6.03 -11.40
CA ILE A 205 8.25 6.79 -10.19
C ILE A 205 9.70 6.44 -9.80
N PRO A 206 10.70 7.15 -10.36
CA PRO A 206 12.12 6.80 -10.21
C PRO A 206 12.58 6.72 -8.76
N ALA A 207 12.13 7.66 -7.92
CA ALA A 207 12.47 7.71 -6.49
C ALA A 207 12.00 6.49 -5.68
N LEU A 208 11.14 5.64 -6.26
CA LEU A 208 10.60 4.41 -5.65
C LEU A 208 10.93 3.14 -6.45
N ASP A 209 11.66 3.23 -7.56
CA ASP A 209 11.88 2.14 -8.53
C ASP A 209 10.58 1.47 -9.01
N VAL A 210 9.56 2.30 -9.30
CA VAL A 210 8.25 1.82 -9.80
C VAL A 210 8.16 2.04 -11.31
N VAL A 211 7.95 0.96 -12.04
CA VAL A 211 7.47 0.95 -13.43
C VAL A 211 6.23 0.06 -13.48
N ALA A 212 5.07 0.61 -13.83
CA ALA A 212 3.81 -0.13 -13.86
C ALA A 212 2.89 0.36 -14.99
N PRO A 213 2.19 -0.52 -15.71
CA PRO A 213 1.23 -0.12 -16.73
C PRO A 213 0.01 0.53 -16.07
N ILE A 214 -0.52 1.57 -16.72
CA ILE A 214 -1.79 2.20 -16.39
C ILE A 214 -2.85 1.66 -17.34
N ALA A 215 -3.96 1.18 -16.78
CA ALA A 215 -5.12 0.72 -17.53
C ALA A 215 -6.40 1.44 -17.11
N GLU A 216 -7.40 1.42 -17.98
CA GLU A 216 -8.64 2.15 -17.76
C GLU A 216 -9.55 1.49 -16.72
N GLY A 217 -10.01 2.28 -15.75
CA GLY A 217 -10.88 1.84 -14.65
C GLY A 217 -10.14 1.21 -13.47
N THR A 218 -10.78 1.24 -12.29
CA THR A 218 -10.20 0.77 -11.02
C THR A 218 -10.74 -0.60 -10.57
N SER A 219 -11.07 -1.48 -11.53
CA SER A 219 -11.60 -2.82 -11.24
C SER A 219 -10.52 -3.72 -10.65
N LYS A 220 -10.82 -4.38 -9.52
CA LYS A 220 -9.89 -5.33 -8.87
C LYS A 220 -9.46 -6.44 -9.83
N ALA A 221 -10.42 -7.26 -10.28
CA ALA A 221 -10.13 -8.44 -11.11
C ALA A 221 -9.60 -8.12 -12.52
N LYS A 222 -10.00 -6.98 -13.12
CA LYS A 222 -9.56 -6.61 -14.48
C LYS A 222 -8.24 -5.82 -14.50
N VAL A 223 -7.94 -5.04 -13.45
CA VAL A 223 -6.82 -4.09 -13.41
C VAL A 223 -5.92 -4.31 -12.20
N LEU A 224 -6.40 -4.01 -10.99
CA LEU A 224 -5.53 -3.86 -9.82
C LEU A 224 -4.86 -5.19 -9.42
N ASP A 225 -5.61 -6.29 -9.44
CA ASP A 225 -5.10 -7.62 -9.06
C ASP A 225 -4.13 -8.23 -10.11
N LYS A 226 -3.96 -7.56 -11.27
CA LYS A 226 -2.93 -7.89 -12.26
C LYS A 226 -1.62 -7.10 -12.06
N GLY A 227 -1.55 -6.26 -11.04
CA GLY A 227 -0.41 -5.36 -10.77
C GLY A 227 -0.35 -4.11 -11.64
N MET A 228 -1.47 -3.76 -12.25
CA MET A 228 -1.62 -2.53 -13.03
C MET A 228 -2.16 -1.40 -12.15
N VAL A 229 -1.86 -0.16 -12.53
CA VAL A 229 -2.45 1.05 -11.95
C VAL A 229 -3.75 1.33 -12.69
N GLY A 230 -4.85 1.56 -11.97
CA GLY A 230 -6.15 1.89 -12.57
C GLY A 230 -6.39 3.39 -12.64
N HIS A 231 -6.75 3.90 -13.82
CA HIS A 231 -7.28 5.25 -13.97
C HIS A 231 -8.73 5.32 -13.46
N TYR A 232 -9.07 6.41 -12.77
CA TYR A 232 -10.46 6.78 -12.45
C TYR A 232 -11.13 7.34 -13.71
N GLY A 233 -11.52 6.42 -14.60
CA GLY A 233 -12.14 6.68 -15.90
C GLY A 233 -13.66 6.88 -15.86
N PRO A 234 -14.34 6.81 -17.02
CA PRO A 234 -15.79 6.96 -17.14
C PRO A 234 -16.58 6.04 -16.20
N GLY A 235 -17.45 6.63 -15.39
CA GLY A 235 -18.21 5.96 -14.34
C GLY A 235 -18.45 6.89 -13.15
N ASP A 236 -18.54 6.31 -11.95
CA ASP A 236 -18.86 7.03 -10.71
C ASP A 236 -17.85 8.13 -10.33
N LEU A 237 -16.60 8.00 -10.80
CA LEU A 237 -15.48 8.90 -10.51
C LEU A 237 -14.70 9.17 -11.79
N ASN A 238 -15.25 10.02 -12.65
CA ASN A 238 -14.61 10.42 -13.90
C ASN A 238 -13.53 11.49 -13.65
N THR A 239 -12.27 11.18 -13.99
CA THR A 239 -11.12 12.08 -13.85
C THR A 239 -10.49 12.39 -15.22
N ALA A 240 -9.63 13.41 -15.28
CA ALA A 240 -9.15 13.95 -16.55
C ALA A 240 -7.89 13.22 -17.04
N MET A 241 -7.86 12.86 -18.32
CA MET A 241 -6.67 12.29 -18.98
C MET A 241 -5.48 13.27 -18.95
N PRO A 242 -4.22 12.78 -18.99
CA PRO A 242 -3.03 13.62 -18.81
C PRO A 242 -2.81 14.66 -19.93
N ASP A 243 -3.35 14.43 -21.14
CA ASP A 243 -3.32 15.35 -22.28
C ASP A 243 -4.27 16.55 -22.13
N ALA A 244 -5.26 16.45 -21.24
CA ALA A 244 -6.21 17.52 -20.93
C ALA A 244 -5.49 18.78 -20.44
N LYS A 245 -5.93 19.95 -20.92
CA LYS A 245 -5.27 21.24 -20.65
C LYS A 245 -5.45 21.72 -19.22
N THR A 246 -6.51 21.28 -18.54
CA THR A 246 -6.71 21.40 -17.10
C THR A 246 -7.44 20.16 -16.59
N GLY A 247 -7.29 19.87 -15.30
CA GLY A 247 -7.94 18.75 -14.62
C GLY A 247 -6.99 18.01 -13.67
N ASN A 248 -7.47 16.88 -13.19
CA ASN A 248 -6.77 16.00 -12.27
C ASN A 248 -6.82 14.58 -12.82
N PHE A 249 -5.66 13.95 -13.04
CA PHE A 249 -5.54 12.56 -13.49
C PHE A 249 -5.50 11.65 -12.27
N GLY A 250 -6.61 10.95 -12.00
CA GLY A 250 -6.76 10.11 -10.83
C GLY A 250 -6.28 8.69 -11.08
N LEU A 251 -5.39 8.19 -10.24
CA LEU A 251 -4.85 6.82 -10.30
C LEU A 251 -5.06 6.08 -8.96
N ALA A 252 -5.43 4.80 -9.03
CA ALA A 252 -5.55 3.90 -7.90
C ALA A 252 -4.66 2.66 -8.09
N ALA A 253 -3.98 2.21 -7.04
CA ALA A 253 -3.26 0.93 -7.06
C ALA A 253 -3.12 0.28 -5.67
N HIS A 254 -2.77 -1.01 -5.66
CA HIS A 254 -2.54 -1.77 -4.43
C HIS A 254 -1.30 -1.28 -3.65
N ARG A 255 -1.36 -1.43 -2.32
CA ARG A 255 -0.26 -1.08 -1.41
C ARG A 255 0.59 -2.25 -0.93
N ASN A 256 0.03 -3.47 -0.89
CA ASN A 256 0.66 -4.61 -0.18
C ASN A 256 0.52 -5.96 -0.88
N THR A 257 -0.12 -6.00 -2.06
CA THR A 257 -0.40 -7.22 -2.81
C THR A 257 -0.38 -6.92 -4.31
N HIS A 258 -0.32 -7.98 -5.11
CA HIS A 258 -0.32 -7.93 -6.58
C HIS A 258 0.66 -6.89 -7.13
N GLY A 259 1.93 -6.99 -6.75
CA GLY A 259 3.01 -6.14 -7.27
C GLY A 259 3.08 -4.74 -6.64
N GLU A 260 2.08 -4.38 -5.83
CA GLU A 260 2.13 -3.29 -4.84
C GLU A 260 2.78 -1.95 -5.30
N PRO A 261 2.47 -1.43 -6.51
CA PRO A 261 3.19 -0.29 -7.07
C PRO A 261 3.04 1.00 -6.25
N PHE A 262 2.01 1.12 -5.40
CA PHE A 262 1.83 2.26 -4.50
C PHE A 262 2.25 1.98 -3.05
N ARG A 263 3.01 0.92 -2.76
CA ARG A 263 3.44 0.58 -1.40
C ARG A 263 4.08 1.74 -0.64
N TYR A 264 4.99 2.42 -1.33
CA TYR A 264 5.90 3.41 -0.76
C TYR A 264 5.66 4.84 -1.24
N ILE A 265 4.49 5.17 -1.81
CA ILE A 265 4.19 6.57 -2.21
C ILE A 265 4.20 7.55 -1.02
N ASN A 266 4.09 7.03 0.21
CA ASN A 266 4.29 7.81 1.44
C ASN A 266 5.75 8.23 1.71
N LYS A 267 6.72 7.75 0.92
CA LYS A 267 8.13 8.16 0.99
C LYS A 267 8.47 9.28 0.00
N LEU A 268 7.56 9.61 -0.92
CA LEU A 268 7.76 10.69 -1.88
C LEU A 268 7.86 12.04 -1.17
N LYS A 269 8.75 12.88 -1.68
CA LYS A 269 9.03 14.24 -1.20
C LYS A 269 8.59 15.26 -2.25
N PRO A 270 8.28 16.50 -1.84
CA PRO A 270 8.03 17.58 -2.79
C PRO A 270 9.20 17.73 -3.77
N GLY A 271 8.91 17.66 -5.07
CA GLY A 271 9.93 17.67 -6.13
C GLY A 271 10.35 16.30 -6.68
N ASP A 272 9.89 15.19 -6.10
CA ASP A 272 10.08 13.87 -6.70
C ASP A 272 9.27 13.74 -8.00
N ALA A 273 9.85 13.07 -9.01
CA ALA A 273 9.22 12.90 -10.31
C ALA A 273 8.18 11.76 -10.33
N ILE A 274 7.06 12.01 -10.98
CA ILE A 274 6.04 11.02 -11.33
C ILE A 274 5.79 11.21 -12.82
N VAL A 275 6.20 10.25 -13.66
CA VAL A 275 6.14 10.38 -15.13
C VAL A 275 5.11 9.41 -15.70
N VAL A 276 4.22 9.92 -16.55
CA VAL A 276 3.25 9.11 -17.31
C VAL A 276 3.72 9.08 -18.76
N GLU A 277 4.12 7.90 -19.23
CA GLU A 277 4.52 7.63 -20.61
C GLU A 277 3.33 7.10 -21.41
N THR A 278 3.01 7.70 -22.55
CA THR A 278 2.02 7.20 -23.51
C THR A 278 2.69 6.87 -24.85
N GLN A 279 1.88 6.43 -25.83
CA GLN A 279 2.32 6.21 -27.21
C GLN A 279 3.04 7.43 -27.81
N ASP A 280 2.53 8.64 -27.56
CA ASP A 280 2.98 9.86 -28.22
C ASP A 280 3.75 10.83 -27.30
N THR A 281 3.59 10.75 -25.97
CA THR A 281 3.99 11.82 -25.03
C THR A 281 4.44 11.30 -23.66
N TYR A 282 5.44 11.94 -23.07
CA TYR A 282 5.76 11.86 -21.64
C TYR A 282 5.16 13.07 -20.91
N TYR A 283 4.40 12.82 -19.84
CA TYR A 283 3.86 13.84 -18.95
C TYR A 283 4.60 13.77 -17.62
N VAL A 284 5.42 14.77 -17.32
CA VAL A 284 6.21 14.83 -16.08
C VAL A 284 5.47 15.64 -15.04
N TYR A 285 5.12 14.99 -13.93
CA TYR A 285 4.58 15.62 -12.73
C TYR A 285 5.65 15.65 -11.64
N LYS A 286 5.55 16.65 -10.77
CA LYS A 286 6.35 16.76 -9.55
C LYS A 286 5.43 16.62 -8.35
N MET A 287 5.75 15.70 -7.43
CA MET A 287 5.02 15.56 -6.17
C MET A 287 5.02 16.90 -5.43
N THR A 288 3.88 17.27 -4.85
CA THR A 288 3.68 18.57 -4.19
C THR A 288 3.24 18.40 -2.74
N SER A 289 2.25 17.54 -2.49
CA SER A 289 1.61 17.39 -1.18
C SER A 289 1.00 16.00 -1.01
N MET A 290 0.64 15.64 0.22
CA MET A 290 0.01 14.36 0.55
C MET A 290 -1.00 14.50 1.67
N LEU A 291 -1.99 13.61 1.69
CA LEU A 291 -2.92 13.39 2.81
C LEU A 291 -2.71 11.96 3.32
N PRO A 292 -1.97 11.77 4.43
CA PRO A 292 -1.53 10.44 4.88
C PRO A 292 -2.66 9.46 5.21
N VAL A 293 -3.81 9.98 5.67
CA VAL A 293 -5.00 9.22 6.08
C VAL A 293 -6.25 10.01 5.72
N THR A 294 -7.19 9.40 5.01
CA THR A 294 -8.54 9.92 4.79
C THR A 294 -9.58 8.79 4.67
N SER A 295 -10.87 9.13 4.82
CA SER A 295 -11.96 8.18 4.62
C SER A 295 -11.97 7.64 3.19
N PRO A 296 -12.24 6.34 2.96
CA PRO A 296 -12.44 5.80 1.61
C PRO A 296 -13.55 6.50 0.81
N SER A 297 -14.52 7.13 1.48
CA SER A 297 -15.61 7.88 0.85
C SER A 297 -15.24 9.33 0.49
N ASN A 298 -14.03 9.79 0.79
CA ASN A 298 -13.60 11.14 0.45
C ASN A 298 -13.18 11.23 -1.04
N THR A 299 -14.17 11.32 -1.91
CA THR A 299 -13.99 11.44 -3.37
C THR A 299 -13.50 12.83 -3.80
N SER A 300 -13.63 13.85 -2.94
CA SER A 300 -13.25 15.24 -3.24
C SER A 300 -11.74 15.44 -3.51
N VAL A 301 -10.91 14.46 -3.13
CA VAL A 301 -9.48 14.38 -3.43
C VAL A 301 -9.18 14.11 -4.91
N LEU A 302 -10.17 13.67 -5.68
CA LEU A 302 -10.11 13.41 -7.13
C LEU A 302 -10.74 14.53 -7.96
N ALA A 303 -11.28 15.58 -7.33
CA ALA A 303 -11.88 16.71 -8.04
C ALA A 303 -10.87 17.40 -8.98
N PRO A 304 -11.31 18.11 -10.04
CA PRO A 304 -10.42 18.80 -10.99
C PRO A 304 -9.45 19.80 -10.35
N ILE A 305 -9.85 20.40 -9.22
CA ILE A 305 -8.95 21.06 -8.26
C ILE A 305 -9.09 20.26 -6.95
N PRO A 306 -8.15 19.36 -6.63
CA PRO A 306 -8.37 18.35 -5.60
C PRO A 306 -8.38 18.96 -4.19
N LYS A 307 -9.43 18.68 -3.41
CA LYS A 307 -9.57 19.23 -2.05
C LYS A 307 -8.53 18.63 -1.10
N GLY A 308 -7.97 19.47 -0.23
CA GLY A 308 -6.89 19.11 0.69
C GLY A 308 -5.47 19.14 0.11
N SER A 309 -5.31 19.28 -1.21
CA SER A 309 -3.99 19.31 -1.87
C SER A 309 -3.20 20.61 -1.66
N GLY A 310 -3.87 21.71 -1.30
CA GLY A 310 -3.31 23.07 -1.32
C GLY A 310 -3.44 23.79 -2.67
N PHE A 311 -3.90 23.13 -3.73
CA PHE A 311 -4.19 23.78 -5.01
C PHE A 311 -5.50 24.59 -4.94
N THR A 312 -5.47 25.81 -5.46
CA THR A 312 -6.58 26.77 -5.41
C THR A 312 -7.08 27.23 -6.78
N GLN A 313 -6.37 26.90 -7.86
CA GLN A 313 -6.65 27.33 -9.23
C GLN A 313 -6.72 26.13 -10.18
N PRO A 314 -7.33 26.26 -11.36
CA PRO A 314 -7.22 25.25 -12.42
C PRO A 314 -5.76 25.01 -12.79
N GLY A 315 -5.41 23.74 -13.03
CA GLY A 315 -4.08 23.31 -13.39
C GLY A 315 -4.11 21.89 -13.93
N ARG A 316 -2.95 21.26 -14.10
CA ARG A 316 -2.81 19.86 -14.53
C ARG A 316 -2.21 19.07 -13.38
N TYR A 317 -3.04 18.27 -12.73
CA TYR A 317 -2.71 17.55 -11.51
C TYR A 317 -2.70 16.05 -11.74
N ILE A 318 -2.00 15.32 -10.89
CA ILE A 318 -2.09 13.86 -10.76
C ILE A 318 -2.40 13.53 -9.30
N THR A 319 -3.26 12.55 -9.08
CA THR A 319 -3.62 12.05 -7.74
C THR A 319 -3.38 10.56 -7.67
N LEU A 320 -2.49 10.12 -6.78
CA LEU A 320 -2.25 8.70 -6.50
C LEU A 320 -3.02 8.30 -5.23
N THR A 321 -3.89 7.29 -5.33
CA THR A 321 -4.68 6.78 -4.20
C THR A 321 -4.34 5.32 -3.88
N THR A 322 -4.18 5.01 -2.59
CA THR A 322 -3.98 3.63 -2.14
C THR A 322 -4.52 3.39 -0.73
N CYS A 323 -4.56 2.14 -0.28
CA CYS A 323 -5.07 1.78 1.05
C CYS A 323 -4.07 2.12 2.18
N THR A 324 -4.55 2.45 3.38
CA THR A 324 -3.69 2.69 4.55
C THR A 324 -4.43 2.40 5.87
N PRO A 325 -3.75 1.99 6.96
CA PRO A 325 -2.36 1.53 7.06
C PRO A 325 -2.06 0.27 6.21
N GLU A 326 -0.79 -0.13 6.14
CA GLU A 326 -0.36 -1.35 5.43
C GLU A 326 -1.13 -2.59 5.91
N PHE A 327 -1.40 -3.51 4.98
CA PHE A 327 -2.19 -4.73 5.18
C PHE A 327 -3.65 -4.51 5.62
N THR A 328 -4.15 -3.28 5.52
CA THR A 328 -5.56 -2.94 5.76
C THR A 328 -6.17 -2.21 4.56
N SER A 329 -7.51 -2.11 4.54
CA SER A 329 -8.26 -1.27 3.60
C SER A 329 -9.04 -0.14 4.30
N LYS A 330 -8.74 0.14 5.58
CA LYS A 330 -9.56 0.99 6.47
C LYS A 330 -9.66 2.43 5.99
N TYR A 331 -8.54 3.02 5.58
CA TYR A 331 -8.44 4.40 5.10
C TYR A 331 -7.76 4.45 3.73
N ARG A 332 -7.62 5.66 3.19
CA ARG A 332 -6.82 5.93 1.99
C ARG A 332 -5.66 6.87 2.31
N LEU A 333 -4.53 6.62 1.64
CA LEU A 333 -3.39 7.51 1.50
C LEU A 333 -3.51 8.17 0.13
N ILE A 334 -3.37 9.50 0.09
CA ILE A 334 -3.43 10.29 -1.14
C ILE A 334 -2.12 11.05 -1.33
N VAL A 335 -1.58 11.05 -2.54
CA VAL A 335 -0.43 11.88 -2.95
C VAL A 335 -0.84 12.70 -4.18
N TRP A 336 -0.50 13.99 -4.18
CA TRP A 336 -0.76 14.89 -5.29
C TRP A 336 0.53 15.39 -5.93
N GLY A 337 0.52 15.48 -7.26
CA GLY A 337 1.56 16.15 -8.03
C GLY A 337 0.98 17.15 -9.02
N LYS A 338 1.82 18.08 -9.48
CA LYS A 338 1.51 19.07 -10.51
C LYS A 338 2.40 18.84 -11.73
N MET A 339 1.85 18.94 -12.93
CA MET A 339 2.63 18.80 -14.16
C MET A 339 3.64 19.94 -14.32
N VAL A 340 4.84 19.61 -14.78
CA VAL A 340 5.94 20.55 -15.09
C VAL A 340 6.44 20.44 -16.53
N GLU A 341 6.29 19.28 -17.19
CA GLU A 341 6.68 19.09 -18.60
C GLU A 341 5.63 18.23 -19.33
N GLU A 342 5.31 18.62 -20.57
CA GLU A 342 4.64 17.78 -21.57
C GLU A 342 5.60 17.63 -22.74
N ARG A 343 6.13 16.42 -22.94
CA ARG A 343 7.25 16.15 -23.85
C ARG A 343 6.84 15.10 -24.90
N PRO A 344 6.73 15.45 -26.19
CA PRO A 344 6.52 14.46 -27.24
C PRO A 344 7.61 13.37 -27.21
N ARG A 345 7.21 12.11 -27.34
CA ARG A 345 8.09 10.92 -27.30
C ARG A 345 9.23 10.99 -28.32
N SER A 346 8.99 11.66 -29.45
CA SER A 346 9.98 11.96 -30.49
C SER A 346 11.16 12.84 -30.03
N LYS A 347 11.05 13.52 -28.88
CA LYS A 347 12.16 14.26 -28.24
C LYS A 347 12.99 13.41 -27.26
N GLY A 348 12.77 12.09 -27.25
CA GLY A 348 13.40 11.17 -26.30
C GLY A 348 12.84 11.28 -24.89
N LYS A 349 13.34 10.43 -23.98
CA LYS A 349 12.97 10.41 -22.56
C LYS A 349 13.24 11.79 -21.89
N PRO A 350 12.42 12.21 -20.92
CA PRO A 350 12.71 13.38 -20.09
C PRO A 350 13.86 13.08 -19.12
N ASP A 351 14.54 14.13 -18.63
CA ASP A 351 15.69 14.04 -17.73
C ASP A 351 15.39 13.19 -16.48
N ALA A 352 14.14 13.28 -15.99
CA ALA A 352 13.64 12.49 -14.87
C ALA A 352 13.67 10.96 -15.05
N LEU A 353 13.94 10.42 -16.25
CA LEU A 353 14.03 8.98 -16.54
C LEU A 353 15.43 8.53 -17.03
N VAL A 354 16.46 9.37 -16.86
CA VAL A 354 17.85 9.07 -17.28
C VAL A 354 18.92 9.32 -16.18
N GLU A 355 18.51 9.76 -14.99
CA GLU A 355 19.36 9.92 -13.79
C GLU A 355 19.51 8.62 -12.99
#